data_AF-A0A1H2AKV8-F1
#
_entry.id   AF-A0A1H2AKV8-F1
#
_cell.length_a   1.000
_cell.length_b   1.000
_cell.length_c   1.000
_cell.angle_alpha   90.00
_cell.angle_beta   90.00
_cell.angle_gamma   90.00
#
_symmetry.space_group_name_H-M   'P 1'
#
loop_
_entity.id
_entity.type
_entity.pdbx_description
1 polymer ?
#
loop_
_entity_poly.entity_id
_entity_poly.type
_entity_poly.pdbx_seq_one_letter_code
_entity_poly.pdbx_strand_id
1 'polypeptide(L)'
;MAGRRAAGGSASGRRAFWRPIPWWLAIPFAIVFGVLAVVVAEVADDRPMRPDVGYVVSQPDFCHIGVAADPDADRPDVTISSKSGDSCTRWDKGTRLYYNAAAPRVPPGQTPGTGNRAWGIAILVILAAIGVASAVHDLVLRRRRRAARDSQAAELAVRPLSPGKTYDRISTAEDLVSIALDPGAGRVALGGSDRVLGGALLVDLARAGAVTVTGTSAGTRVEVLSSVELEDPMLRAAQWRLRSQGLEGEQPENWRERLLLSWFERRNTKPLKIGEACSRLTGEHLDLPAGEVRRQVLDRVTSSGAVESGTHQIDSYTTSQPAPLDELRADLQAVLRGERAPDQRTGSLIALLDATGRLDLLGTRTEIDPRGVADGEWADDSVRAIISGVRAPQGS
;
A
#
# COMPACT_ATOMS: atom_id res chain seq x y z
N MET A 1 57.87 31.64 20.15
CA MET A 1 57.46 32.32 18.91
C MET A 1 55.96 32.54 18.96
N ALA A 2 55.54 33.80 19.00
CA ALA A 2 54.15 34.22 19.09
C ALA A 2 53.49 34.20 17.72
N GLY A 3 52.35 33.51 17.57
CA GLY A 3 51.53 33.48 16.36
C GLY A 3 50.16 34.10 16.62
N ARG A 4 49.85 35.18 15.90
CA ARG A 4 48.72 36.07 16.07
C ARG A 4 47.36 35.47 15.67
N ARG A 5 46.34 35.99 16.35
CA ARG A 5 44.90 36.06 16.03
C ARG A 5 44.59 36.26 14.54
N ALA A 6 43.53 35.60 14.07
CA ALA A 6 42.59 36.16 13.10
C ALA A 6 41.17 35.66 13.43
N ALA A 7 40.37 36.51 14.04
CA ALA A 7 38.93 36.32 14.20
C ALA A 7 38.24 36.87 12.94
N GLY A 8 37.72 35.98 12.09
CA GLY A 8 36.91 36.33 10.93
C GLY A 8 35.43 36.21 11.27
N GLY A 9 34.79 37.34 11.62
CA GLY A 9 33.34 37.44 11.76
C GLY A 9 32.66 37.41 10.39
N SER A 10 31.93 36.34 10.10
CA SER A 10 31.08 36.22 8.91
C SER A 10 29.70 36.81 9.21
N ALA A 11 29.46 38.03 8.73
CA ALA A 11 28.15 38.66 8.72
C ALA A 11 27.26 38.00 7.65
N SER A 12 26.46 37.02 8.04
CA SER A 12 25.44 36.41 7.18
C SER A 12 24.27 37.39 6.97
N GLY A 13 24.37 38.23 5.94
CA GLY A 13 23.26 39.04 5.45
C GLY A 13 22.14 38.14 4.94
N ARG A 14 21.02 38.08 5.67
CA ARG A 14 19.76 37.47 5.21
C ARG A 14 19.19 38.32 4.07
N ARG A 15 19.55 38.01 2.83
CA ARG A 15 18.78 38.50 1.67
C ARG A 15 17.47 37.72 1.64
N ALA A 16 16.37 38.42 1.90
CA ALA A 16 15.02 37.88 1.75
C ALA A 16 14.84 37.43 0.29
N PHE A 17 14.85 36.12 0.07
CA PHE A 17 14.67 35.50 -1.24
C PHE A 17 13.18 35.51 -1.58
N TRP A 18 12.67 36.66 -2.03
CA TRP A 18 11.35 36.76 -2.63
C TRP A 18 11.37 36.02 -3.97
N ARG A 19 10.92 34.75 -3.97
CA ARG A 19 10.64 34.06 -5.23
C ARG A 19 9.30 34.59 -5.75
N PRO A 20 9.24 35.12 -6.99
CA PRO A 20 7.98 35.52 -7.58
C PRO A 20 7.06 34.30 -7.66
N ILE A 21 5.83 34.46 -7.17
CA ILE A 21 4.79 33.44 -7.29
C ILE A 21 4.58 33.19 -8.78
N PRO A 22 4.65 31.94 -9.27
CA PRO A 22 4.42 31.63 -10.67
C PRO A 22 3.05 32.15 -11.12
N TRP A 23 3.00 32.91 -12.21
CA TRP A 23 1.80 33.57 -12.73
C TRP A 23 0.61 32.61 -12.98
N TRP A 24 0.89 31.31 -13.23
CA TRP A 24 -0.14 30.28 -13.39
C TRP A 24 -0.88 29.93 -12.09
N LEU A 25 -0.35 30.27 -10.91
CA LEU A 25 -1.07 30.20 -9.63
C LEU A 25 -1.93 31.44 -9.36
N ALA A 26 -1.65 32.57 -10.01
CA ALA A 26 -2.37 33.83 -9.80
C ALA A 26 -3.76 33.83 -10.48
N ILE A 27 -3.90 33.16 -11.62
CA ILE A 27 -5.14 33.08 -12.40
C ILE A 27 -6.31 32.46 -11.61
N PRO A 28 -6.18 31.26 -11.01
CA PRO A 28 -7.28 30.70 -10.22
C PRO A 28 -7.60 31.54 -8.97
N PHE A 29 -6.60 32.17 -8.36
CA PHE A 29 -6.81 33.09 -7.24
C PHE A 29 -7.60 34.33 -7.65
N ALA A 30 -7.29 34.93 -8.79
CA ALA A 30 -8.01 36.09 -9.32
C ALA A 30 -9.47 35.76 -9.69
N ILE A 31 -9.72 34.56 -10.23
CA ILE A 31 -11.09 34.10 -10.54
C ILE A 31 -11.89 33.88 -9.25
N VAL A 32 -11.30 33.22 -8.25
CA VAL A 32 -11.97 33.00 -6.96
C VAL A 32 -12.23 34.32 -6.24
N PHE A 33 -11.26 35.24 -6.19
CA PHE A 33 -11.45 36.55 -5.59
C PHE A 33 -12.45 37.42 -6.37
N GLY A 34 -12.47 37.33 -7.70
CA GLY A 34 -13.45 38.04 -8.54
C GLY A 34 -14.88 37.57 -8.26
N VAL A 35 -15.10 36.25 -8.20
CA VAL A 35 -16.41 35.66 -7.86
C VAL A 35 -16.80 36.01 -6.42
N LEU A 36 -15.86 35.92 -5.47
CA LEU A 36 -16.10 36.27 -4.07
C LEU A 36 -16.46 37.76 -3.91
N ALA A 37 -15.79 38.66 -4.62
CA ALA A 37 -16.08 40.09 -4.59
C ALA A 37 -17.47 40.42 -5.14
N VAL A 38 -17.91 39.75 -6.22
CA VAL A 38 -19.27 39.90 -6.75
C VAL A 38 -20.31 39.38 -5.76
N VAL A 39 -20.07 38.23 -5.14
CA VAL A 39 -20.98 37.66 -4.13
C VAL A 39 -21.04 38.56 -2.89
N VAL A 40 -19.91 39.09 -2.41
CA VAL A 40 -19.87 39.99 -1.25
C VAL A 40 -20.56 41.33 -1.56
N ALA A 41 -20.42 41.86 -2.77
CA ALA A 41 -21.13 43.07 -3.20
C ALA A 41 -22.66 42.87 -3.24
N GLU A 42 -23.12 41.69 -3.66
CA GLU A 42 -24.54 41.35 -3.71
C GLU A 42 -25.14 41.07 -2.31
N VAL A 43 -24.32 40.58 -1.37
CA VAL A 43 -24.72 40.25 0.00
C VAL A 43 -24.71 41.46 0.94
N ALA A 44 -24.01 42.54 0.58
CA ALA A 44 -23.95 43.77 1.37
C ALA A 44 -25.23 44.62 1.29
N ASP A 45 -26.24 44.23 0.50
CA ASP A 45 -27.54 44.90 0.46
C ASP A 45 -28.44 44.38 1.60
N ASP A 46 -28.46 45.16 2.68
CA ASP A 46 -28.91 44.81 4.02
C ASP A 46 -30.43 44.60 4.11
N ARG A 47 -30.89 43.34 4.24
CA ARG A 47 -32.18 43.04 4.87
C ARG A 47 -32.07 41.81 5.79
N PRO A 48 -32.56 41.90 7.04
CA PRO A 48 -32.46 40.79 7.98
C PRO A 48 -33.43 39.66 7.62
N MET A 49 -32.91 38.45 7.41
CA MET A 49 -33.72 37.22 7.31
C MET A 49 -33.68 36.41 8.61
N ARG A 50 -34.86 35.92 9.00
CA ARG A 50 -35.07 34.91 10.05
C ARG A 50 -34.75 33.51 9.52
N PRO A 51 -34.16 32.61 10.33
CA PRO A 51 -33.82 31.28 9.90
C PRO A 51 -34.98 30.32 10.16
N ASP A 52 -35.67 29.89 9.12
CA ASP A 52 -36.44 28.65 9.14
C ASP A 52 -36.33 28.02 7.75
N VAL A 53 -36.29 26.68 7.74
CA VAL A 53 -36.26 25.74 6.59
C VAL A 53 -34.92 25.00 6.42
N GLY A 54 -34.94 23.71 6.79
CA GLY A 54 -33.92 22.72 6.46
C GLY A 54 -34.18 22.04 5.10
N TYR A 55 -33.11 21.59 4.47
CA TYR A 55 -33.14 20.87 3.19
C TYR A 55 -33.02 19.35 3.39
N VAL A 56 -33.75 18.59 2.57
CA VAL A 56 -33.59 17.13 2.43
C VAL A 56 -32.91 16.85 1.08
N VAL A 57 -31.80 16.12 1.11
CA VAL A 57 -31.07 15.65 -0.08
C VAL A 57 -31.53 14.22 -0.39
N SER A 58 -32.03 13.99 -1.60
CA SER A 58 -32.37 12.66 -2.12
C SER A 58 -31.18 12.08 -2.90
N GLN A 59 -30.76 10.86 -2.57
CA GLN A 59 -29.80 10.08 -3.35
C GLN A 59 -30.54 9.02 -4.19
N PRO A 60 -30.07 8.73 -5.43
CA PRO A 60 -30.61 7.68 -6.26
C PRO A 60 -30.00 6.34 -5.82
N ASP A 61 -30.84 5.40 -5.35
CA ASP A 61 -30.63 3.92 -5.36
C ASP A 61 -31.35 3.18 -4.21
N PHE A 62 -32.42 3.73 -3.62
CA PHE A 62 -33.28 2.95 -2.72
C PHE A 62 -34.78 3.17 -2.95
N CYS A 63 -35.56 2.17 -2.52
CA CYS A 63 -37.00 1.96 -2.69
C CYS A 63 -37.85 3.23 -2.82
N HIS A 64 -38.79 3.23 -3.77
CA HIS A 64 -39.81 4.26 -3.86
C HIS A 64 -40.86 4.05 -2.76
N ILE A 65 -40.97 5.00 -1.84
CA ILE A 65 -42.09 5.08 -0.91
C ILE A 65 -43.14 5.98 -1.56
N GLY A 66 -44.25 5.38 -2.01
CA GLY A 66 -45.41 6.12 -2.49
C GLY A 66 -46.36 6.38 -1.33
N VAL A 67 -46.68 7.65 -1.07
CA VAL A 67 -47.78 8.01 -0.17
C VAL A 67 -48.93 8.47 -1.06
N ALA A 68 -49.98 7.66 -1.16
CA ALA A 68 -51.21 8.08 -1.80
C ALA A 68 -52.06 8.79 -0.73
N ALA A 69 -52.21 10.10 -0.88
CA ALA A 69 -53.11 10.86 -0.02
C ALA A 69 -54.52 10.80 -0.63
N ASP A 70 -55.39 10.02 0.01
CA ASP A 70 -56.84 10.17 -0.15
C ASP A 70 -57.27 11.41 0.64
N PRO A 71 -57.82 12.45 -0.01
CA PRO A 71 -58.16 13.71 0.65
C PRO A 71 -59.25 13.58 1.72
N ASP A 72 -60.01 12.49 1.74
CA ASP A 72 -61.11 12.26 2.70
C ASP A 72 -60.76 11.21 3.78
N ALA A 73 -59.56 10.64 3.75
CA ALA A 73 -59.13 9.66 4.76
C ALA A 73 -58.42 10.34 5.94
N ASP A 74 -58.90 10.07 7.17
CA ASP A 74 -58.31 10.60 8.42
C ASP A 74 -56.86 10.14 8.68
N ARG A 75 -56.36 9.14 7.93
CA ARG A 75 -54.95 8.74 7.91
C ARG A 75 -54.51 8.32 6.50
N PRO A 76 -53.35 8.76 6.01
CA PRO A 76 -52.83 8.33 4.71
C PRO A 76 -52.37 6.87 4.78
N ASP A 77 -52.74 6.09 3.75
CA ASP A 77 -52.29 4.73 3.58
C ASP A 77 -50.92 4.74 2.87
N VAL A 78 -49.90 4.19 3.52
CA VAL A 78 -48.53 4.20 2.97
C VAL A 78 -48.24 2.83 2.37
N THR A 79 -48.13 2.77 1.04
CA THR A 79 -47.77 1.54 0.32
C THR A 79 -46.34 1.64 -0.19
N ILE A 80 -45.48 0.69 0.22
CA ILE A 80 -44.10 0.60 -0.25
C ILE A 80 -44.02 -0.55 -1.25
N SER A 81 -43.66 -0.26 -2.50
CA SER A 81 -43.45 -1.29 -3.53
C SER A 81 -41.98 -1.34 -3.94
N SER A 82 -41.46 -2.57 -4.05
CA SER A 82 -40.16 -2.85 -4.66
C SER A 82 -40.34 -3.09 -6.15
N LYS A 83 -39.41 -2.61 -6.98
CA LYS A 83 -39.39 -2.91 -8.43
C LYS A 83 -39.10 -4.39 -8.75
N SER A 84 -38.63 -5.20 -7.78
CA SER A 84 -38.15 -6.57 -8.03
C SER A 84 -39.16 -7.68 -7.73
N GLY A 85 -40.39 -7.39 -7.30
CA GLY A 85 -41.39 -8.45 -7.01
C GLY A 85 -41.13 -9.28 -5.75
N ASP A 86 -39.98 -9.11 -5.10
CA ASP A 86 -39.66 -9.79 -3.84
C ASP A 86 -40.10 -8.96 -2.62
N SER A 87 -40.85 -9.60 -1.73
CA SER A 87 -41.37 -8.98 -0.50
C SER A 87 -40.23 -8.65 0.48
N CYS A 88 -40.04 -7.37 0.79
CA CYS A 88 -39.18 -6.91 1.88
C CYS A 88 -39.85 -7.18 3.23
N THR A 89 -39.62 -8.35 3.83
CA THR A 89 -40.12 -8.69 5.18
C THR A 89 -38.99 -8.98 6.16
N ARG A 90 -38.19 -7.95 6.47
CA ARG A 90 -37.52 -7.88 7.78
C ARG A 90 -37.06 -6.46 8.08
N TRP A 91 -37.77 -5.79 8.98
CA TRP A 91 -37.25 -4.62 9.68
C TRP A 91 -37.15 -4.97 11.16
N ASP A 92 -36.00 -4.64 11.73
CA ASP A 92 -35.70 -4.88 13.14
C ASP A 92 -36.59 -4.00 14.02
N LYS A 93 -37.00 -4.53 15.17
CA LYS A 93 -37.92 -3.85 16.11
C LYS A 93 -37.17 -2.72 16.81
N GLY A 94 -37.12 -1.55 16.19
CA GLY A 94 -36.50 -0.37 16.82
C GLY A 94 -36.55 0.94 16.04
N THR A 95 -36.79 0.92 14.72
CA THR A 95 -36.74 2.14 13.91
C THR A 95 -38.05 2.93 14.03
N ARG A 96 -38.04 4.01 14.82
CA ARG A 96 -39.13 4.99 14.86
C ARG A 96 -38.94 6.01 13.73
N LEU A 97 -39.85 6.02 12.77
CA LEU A 97 -39.98 7.10 11.79
C LEU A 97 -40.63 8.31 12.48
N TYR A 98 -39.86 9.38 12.67
CA TYR A 98 -40.39 10.66 13.13
C TYR A 98 -41.03 11.40 11.95
N TYR A 99 -42.36 11.37 11.87
CA TYR A 99 -43.12 12.23 10.96
C TYR A 99 -43.29 13.60 11.62
N ASN A 100 -42.62 14.63 11.11
CA ASN A 100 -42.79 15.99 11.60
C ASN A 100 -44.05 16.60 10.97
N ALA A 101 -45.19 16.45 11.65
CA ALA A 101 -46.53 16.82 11.14
C ALA A 101 -46.89 18.31 11.31
N ALA A 102 -45.91 19.21 11.45
CA ALA A 102 -46.18 20.65 11.63
C ALA A 102 -45.31 21.51 10.71
N ALA A 103 -45.55 21.43 9.40
CA ALA A 103 -45.19 22.55 8.52
C ALA A 103 -46.34 23.57 8.55
N PRO A 104 -46.10 24.83 8.95
CA PRO A 104 -47.14 25.85 8.95
C PRO A 104 -47.66 26.07 7.52
N ARG A 105 -48.99 26.07 7.36
CA ARG A 105 -49.65 26.43 6.10
C ARG A 105 -49.28 27.87 5.75
N VAL A 106 -48.46 28.04 4.71
CA VAL A 106 -48.14 29.36 4.14
C VAL A 106 -49.45 29.94 3.58
N PRO A 107 -49.83 31.17 3.95
CA PRO A 107 -51.06 31.79 3.46
C PRO A 107 -50.99 31.98 1.92
N PRO A 108 -52.10 31.74 1.20
CA PRO A 108 -52.16 31.94 -0.23
C PRO A 108 -51.96 33.43 -0.55
N GLY A 109 -50.87 33.77 -1.23
CA GLY A 109 -50.55 35.15 -1.65
C GLY A 109 -49.10 35.58 -1.47
N GLN A 110 -48.26 34.83 -0.74
CA GLN A 110 -46.83 35.09 -0.70
C GLN A 110 -46.11 34.40 -1.85
N THR A 111 -45.62 35.18 -2.82
CA THR A 111 -44.67 34.68 -3.80
C THR A 111 -43.35 34.36 -3.09
N PRO A 112 -42.76 33.17 -3.29
CA PRO A 112 -41.49 32.82 -2.68
C PRO A 112 -40.43 33.84 -3.11
N GLY A 113 -39.89 34.57 -2.14
CA GLY A 113 -38.90 35.61 -2.39
C GLY A 113 -37.72 35.07 -3.18
N THR A 114 -37.37 35.77 -4.26
CA THR A 114 -36.28 35.45 -5.19
C THR A 114 -34.89 35.36 -4.52
N GLY A 115 -34.74 35.85 -3.29
CA GLY A 115 -33.47 35.85 -2.54
C GLY A 115 -32.87 34.47 -2.24
N ASN A 116 -33.69 33.42 -2.06
CA ASN A 116 -33.17 32.09 -1.71
C ASN A 116 -32.52 31.35 -2.90
N ARG A 117 -32.80 31.74 -4.15
CA ARG A 117 -32.21 31.11 -5.33
C ARG A 117 -30.74 31.52 -5.53
N ALA A 118 -30.41 32.78 -5.25
CA ALA A 118 -29.04 33.29 -5.38
C ALA A 118 -28.08 32.58 -4.41
N TRP A 119 -28.49 32.39 -3.16
CA TRP A 119 -27.70 31.67 -2.16
C TRP A 119 -27.50 30.19 -2.50
N GLY A 120 -28.54 29.51 -3.01
CA GLY A 120 -28.42 28.12 -3.45
C GLY A 120 -27.41 27.95 -4.59
N ILE A 121 -27.42 28.86 -5.56
CA ILE A 121 -26.46 28.86 -6.67
C ILE A 121 -25.04 29.15 -6.16
N ALA A 122 -24.86 30.13 -5.27
CA ALA A 122 -23.56 30.46 -4.70
C ALA A 122 -22.93 29.27 -3.95
N ILE A 123 -23.72 28.56 -3.12
CA ILE A 123 -23.25 27.37 -2.40
C ILE A 123 -22.84 26.26 -3.37
N LEU A 124 -23.62 26.00 -4.42
CA LEU A 124 -23.29 24.99 -5.43
C LEU A 124 -21.99 25.32 -6.17
N VAL A 125 -21.76 26.60 -6.51
CA VAL A 125 -20.52 27.05 -7.16
C VAL A 125 -19.31 26.86 -6.23
N ILE A 126 -19.44 27.20 -4.93
CA ILE A 126 -18.37 27.01 -3.95
C ILE A 126 -18.03 25.51 -3.80
N LEU A 127 -19.04 24.65 -3.66
CA LEU A 127 -18.84 23.20 -3.55
C LEU A 127 -18.19 22.61 -4.80
N ALA A 128 -18.59 23.06 -5.99
CA ALA A 128 -17.96 22.66 -7.25
C ALA A 128 -16.49 23.11 -7.31
N ALA A 129 -16.17 24.34 -6.88
CA ALA A 129 -14.81 24.85 -6.84
C ALA A 129 -13.91 24.05 -5.87
N ILE A 130 -14.43 23.69 -4.68
CA ILE A 130 -13.71 22.84 -3.71
C ILE A 130 -13.45 21.45 -4.30
N GLY A 131 -14.42 20.87 -5.01
CA GLY A 131 -14.28 19.58 -5.70
C GLY A 131 -13.18 19.62 -6.76
N VAL A 132 -13.17 20.65 -7.61
CA VAL A 132 -12.13 20.84 -8.64
C VAL A 132 -10.76 21.05 -8.00
N ALA A 133 -10.65 21.89 -6.96
CA ALA A 133 -9.38 22.13 -6.27
C ALA A 133 -8.81 20.85 -5.66
N SER A 134 -9.67 20.02 -5.06
CA SER A 134 -9.28 18.73 -4.48
C SER A 134 -8.79 17.74 -5.55
N ALA A 135 -9.49 17.67 -6.69
CA ALA A 135 -9.09 16.83 -7.82
C ALA A 135 -7.75 17.28 -8.44
N VAL A 136 -7.53 18.59 -8.58
CA VAL A 136 -6.26 19.15 -9.07
C VAL A 136 -5.13 18.86 -8.08
N HIS A 137 -5.36 19.02 -6.78
CA HIS A 137 -4.35 18.72 -5.75
C HIS A 137 -3.94 17.24 -5.79
N ASP A 138 -4.90 16.30 -5.87
CA ASP A 138 -4.60 14.87 -5.97
C ASP A 138 -3.83 14.54 -7.26
N LEU A 139 -4.19 15.15 -8.39
CA LEU A 139 -3.46 15.00 -9.65
C LEU A 139 -2.01 15.49 -9.55
N VAL A 140 -1.77 16.62 -8.88
CA VAL A 140 -0.41 17.16 -8.66
C VAL A 140 0.41 16.23 -7.77
N LEU A 141 -0.18 15.70 -6.69
CA LEU A 141 0.50 14.72 -5.82
C LEU A 141 0.83 13.43 -6.58
N ARG A 142 -0.08 12.92 -7.41
CA ARG A 142 0.16 11.74 -8.27
C ARG A 142 1.30 11.99 -9.26
N ARG A 143 1.36 13.17 -9.90
CA ARG A 143 2.46 13.53 -10.81
C ARG A 143 3.80 13.62 -10.08
N ARG A 144 3.85 14.21 -8.89
CA ARG A 144 5.08 14.27 -8.08
C ARG A 144 5.55 12.88 -7.67
N ARG A 145 4.65 11.99 -7.25
CA ARG A 145 4.97 10.60 -6.93
C ARG A 145 5.50 9.84 -8.14
N ARG A 146 4.90 10.03 -9.33
CA ARG A 146 5.42 9.46 -10.58
C ARG A 146 6.82 9.97 -10.88
N ALA A 147 7.06 11.28 -10.86
CA ALA A 147 8.39 11.84 -11.12
C ALA A 147 9.46 11.34 -10.13
N ALA A 148 9.11 11.18 -8.84
CA ALA A 148 10.02 10.58 -7.86
C ALA A 148 10.30 9.10 -8.14
N ARG A 149 9.26 8.32 -8.51
CA ARG A 149 9.41 6.91 -8.93
C ARG A 149 10.26 6.78 -10.18
N ASP A 150 10.02 7.60 -11.20
CA ASP A 150 10.76 7.58 -12.47
C ASP A 150 12.23 7.94 -12.24
N SER A 151 12.51 8.87 -11.32
CA SER A 151 13.88 9.22 -10.94
C SER A 151 14.58 8.07 -10.21
N GLN A 152 13.90 7.43 -9.27
CA GLN A 152 14.44 6.27 -8.54
C GLN A 152 14.61 5.05 -9.45
N ALA A 153 13.67 4.81 -10.36
CA ALA A 153 13.76 3.74 -11.37
C ALA A 153 14.89 4.01 -12.37
N ALA A 154 15.10 5.26 -12.79
CA ALA A 154 16.23 5.64 -13.62
C ALA A 154 17.56 5.46 -12.86
N GLU A 155 17.61 5.80 -11.57
CA GLU A 155 18.81 5.61 -10.74
C GLU A 155 19.13 4.12 -10.53
N LEU A 156 18.11 3.28 -10.33
CA LEU A 156 18.25 1.82 -10.25
C LEU A 156 18.64 1.19 -11.59
N ALA A 157 18.07 1.66 -12.70
CA ALA A 157 18.38 1.15 -14.04
C ALA A 157 19.80 1.54 -14.52
N VAL A 158 20.35 2.63 -14.00
CA VAL A 158 21.70 3.12 -14.36
C VAL A 158 22.80 2.45 -13.54
N ARG A 159 22.47 1.68 -12.49
CA ARG A 159 23.47 0.88 -11.77
C ARG A 159 23.62 -0.47 -12.49
N PRO A 160 24.63 -0.65 -13.37
CA PRO A 160 24.85 -1.95 -13.98
C PRO A 160 25.10 -2.96 -12.85
N LEU A 161 24.25 -3.98 -12.78
CA LEU A 161 24.54 -5.19 -12.04
C LEU A 161 25.91 -5.67 -12.53
N SER A 162 26.90 -5.68 -11.64
CA SER A 162 28.29 -6.03 -12.00
C SER A 162 28.29 -7.34 -12.77
N PRO A 163 28.69 -7.35 -14.05
CA PRO A 163 28.67 -8.55 -14.87
C PRO A 163 29.83 -9.44 -14.40
N GLY A 164 29.56 -10.40 -13.51
CA GLY A 164 30.64 -11.29 -13.06
C GLY A 164 30.36 -12.33 -11.98
N LYS A 165 29.20 -12.34 -11.32
CA LYS A 165 28.87 -13.42 -10.37
C LYS A 165 27.62 -14.15 -10.80
N THR A 166 27.76 -15.43 -11.12
CA THR A 166 26.69 -16.40 -11.43
C THR A 166 25.60 -16.46 -10.35
N TYR A 167 25.92 -15.94 -9.15
CA TYR A 167 25.01 -15.80 -8.02
C TYR A 167 23.88 -14.78 -8.18
N ASP A 168 23.90 -13.92 -9.21
CA ASP A 168 22.91 -12.85 -9.37
C ASP A 168 21.50 -13.37 -9.78
N ARG A 169 21.35 -14.68 -10.00
CA ARG A 169 20.06 -15.32 -10.33
C ARG A 169 19.38 -16.01 -9.15
N ILE A 170 20.08 -16.22 -8.04
CA ILE A 170 19.50 -16.91 -6.89
C ILE A 170 18.72 -15.90 -6.07
N SER A 171 17.43 -16.19 -5.86
CA SER A 171 16.54 -15.32 -5.09
C SER A 171 16.93 -15.31 -3.61
N THR A 172 16.58 -14.25 -2.87
CA THR A 172 16.81 -14.18 -1.42
C THR A 172 16.10 -15.34 -0.70
N ALA A 173 14.94 -15.77 -1.20
CA ALA A 173 14.22 -16.93 -0.67
C ALA A 173 14.99 -18.25 -0.87
N GLU A 174 15.57 -18.48 -2.04
CA GLU A 174 16.39 -19.66 -2.34
C GLU A 174 17.68 -19.71 -1.51
N ASP A 175 18.36 -18.57 -1.36
CA ASP A 175 19.52 -18.44 -0.48
C ASP A 175 19.16 -18.76 0.98
N LEU A 176 18.05 -18.20 1.46
CA LEU A 176 17.59 -18.41 2.83
C LEU A 176 17.26 -19.89 3.09
N VAL A 177 16.58 -20.57 2.16
CA VAL A 177 16.31 -22.01 2.26
C VAL A 177 17.61 -22.82 2.22
N SER A 178 18.54 -22.46 1.35
CA SER A 178 19.82 -23.15 1.20
C SER A 178 20.67 -23.05 2.46
N ILE A 179 20.76 -21.85 3.06
CA ILE A 179 21.45 -21.64 4.34
C ILE A 179 20.79 -22.45 5.45
N ALA A 180 19.45 -22.47 5.45
CA ALA A 180 18.69 -23.11 6.50
C ALA A 180 18.53 -24.61 6.34
N LEU A 181 19.00 -25.20 5.24
CA LEU A 181 19.01 -26.63 5.08
C LEU A 181 20.05 -27.24 6.02
N ASP A 182 19.59 -28.00 6.99
CA ASP A 182 20.45 -28.77 7.89
C ASP A 182 21.05 -29.96 7.11
N PRO A 183 22.38 -30.01 6.91
CA PRO A 183 23.00 -31.08 6.15
C PRO A 183 22.91 -32.45 6.84
N GLY A 184 22.72 -32.49 8.17
CA GLY A 184 22.60 -33.72 8.94
C GLY A 184 21.17 -34.24 8.99
N ALA A 185 20.18 -33.35 9.13
CA ALA A 185 18.77 -33.73 9.21
C ALA A 185 18.06 -33.77 7.85
N GLY A 186 18.63 -33.12 6.82
CA GLY A 186 18.02 -32.93 5.51
C GLY A 186 16.74 -32.10 5.52
N ARG A 187 16.54 -31.28 6.57
CA ARG A 187 15.32 -30.49 6.78
C ARG A 187 15.63 -29.01 6.81
N VAL A 188 14.68 -28.20 6.34
CA VAL A 188 14.77 -26.74 6.38
C VAL A 188 14.48 -26.24 7.81
N ALA A 189 15.49 -25.64 8.41
CA ALA A 189 15.51 -25.17 9.79
C ALA A 189 15.01 -23.71 9.94
N LEU A 190 14.06 -23.25 9.13
CA LEU A 190 13.53 -21.87 9.18
C LEU A 190 12.48 -21.61 10.29
N GLY A 191 12.29 -22.58 11.18
CA GLY A 191 11.23 -22.52 12.19
C GLY A 191 9.83 -22.81 11.60
N GLY A 192 8.81 -22.64 12.43
CA GLY A 192 7.43 -23.03 12.10
C GLY A 192 6.67 -22.06 11.20
N SER A 193 7.22 -20.89 10.87
CA SER A 193 6.50 -19.87 10.09
C SER A 193 7.17 -19.63 8.74
N ASP A 194 6.47 -19.96 7.66
CA ASP A 194 6.87 -19.59 6.30
C ASP A 194 6.87 -18.08 6.07
N ARG A 195 6.40 -17.27 7.02
CA ARG A 195 6.35 -15.79 6.93
C ARG A 195 7.69 -15.18 6.55
N VAL A 196 8.81 -15.78 6.98
CA VAL A 196 10.14 -15.28 6.62
C VAL A 196 10.48 -15.55 5.15
N LEU A 197 9.98 -16.66 4.56
CA LEU A 197 10.01 -16.85 3.11
C LEU A 197 9.15 -15.82 2.38
N GLY A 198 7.97 -15.49 2.92
CA GLY A 198 7.15 -14.38 2.43
C GLY A 198 7.88 -13.05 2.49
N GLY A 199 8.63 -12.79 3.56
CA GLY A 199 9.52 -11.64 3.70
C GLY A 199 10.64 -11.61 2.66
N ALA A 200 11.31 -12.75 2.43
CA ALA A 200 12.36 -12.89 1.41
C ALA A 200 11.82 -12.61 0.00
N LEU A 201 10.65 -13.17 -0.34
CA LEU A 201 9.97 -12.89 -1.61
C LEU A 201 9.56 -11.41 -1.74
N LEU A 202 9.13 -10.74 -0.66
CA LEU A 202 8.88 -9.30 -0.70
C LEU A 202 10.14 -8.48 -0.97
N VAL A 203 11.28 -8.87 -0.38
CA VAL A 203 12.58 -8.24 -0.65
C VAL A 203 12.94 -8.40 -2.12
N ASP A 204 12.79 -9.60 -2.69
CA ASP A 204 13.07 -9.86 -4.11
C ASP A 204 12.13 -9.06 -5.03
N LEU A 205 10.84 -8.98 -4.70
CA LEU A 205 9.88 -8.15 -5.44
C LEU A 205 10.19 -6.64 -5.34
N ALA A 206 10.65 -6.16 -4.19
CA ALA A 206 11.03 -4.77 -4.00
C ALA A 206 12.29 -4.43 -4.82
N ARG A 207 13.29 -5.33 -4.83
CA ARG A 207 14.50 -5.22 -5.65
C ARG A 207 14.18 -5.22 -7.13
N ALA A 208 13.21 -6.03 -7.57
CA ALA A 208 12.72 -6.03 -8.94
C ALA A 208 11.84 -4.81 -9.28
N GLY A 209 11.55 -3.92 -8.32
CA GLY A 209 10.67 -2.76 -8.51
C GLY A 209 9.19 -3.12 -8.69
N ALA A 210 8.80 -4.38 -8.41
CA ALA A 210 7.42 -4.86 -8.58
C ALA A 210 6.51 -4.48 -7.40
N VAL A 211 7.08 -4.11 -6.26
CA VAL A 211 6.36 -3.55 -5.11
C VAL A 211 7.07 -2.32 -4.58
N THR A 212 6.32 -1.41 -3.97
CA THR A 212 6.85 -0.29 -3.20
C THR A 212 6.27 -0.32 -1.80
N VAL A 213 7.04 0.16 -0.83
CA VAL A 213 6.63 0.20 0.57
C VAL A 213 6.43 1.66 0.97
N THR A 214 5.29 1.94 1.61
CA THR A 214 4.89 3.30 2.02
C THR A 214 4.49 3.31 3.49
N GLY A 215 4.65 4.45 4.16
CA GLY A 215 4.29 4.60 5.58
C GLY A 215 5.48 4.44 6.53
N THR A 216 5.22 4.61 7.82
CA THR A 216 6.23 4.57 8.89
C THR A 216 5.94 3.41 9.84
N SER A 217 6.95 2.62 10.21
CA SER A 217 6.95 1.52 11.20
C SER A 217 5.61 0.79 11.37
N ALA A 218 4.70 1.29 12.23
CA ALA A 218 3.39 0.69 12.53
C ALA A 218 2.34 0.77 11.39
N GLY A 219 2.50 1.72 10.48
CA GLY A 219 1.61 1.98 9.33
C GLY A 219 2.20 1.56 7.99
N THR A 220 3.27 0.78 8.01
CA THR A 220 3.98 0.38 6.79
C THR A 220 3.12 -0.53 5.93
N ARG A 221 2.98 -0.16 4.67
CA ARG A 221 2.13 -0.86 3.70
C ARG A 221 2.84 -1.11 2.38
N VAL A 222 2.54 -2.27 1.79
CA VAL A 222 3.02 -2.73 0.49
C VAL A 222 1.99 -2.35 -0.58
N GLU A 223 2.44 -1.62 -1.61
CA GLU A 223 1.69 -1.32 -2.83
C GLU A 223 2.32 -2.12 -3.98
N VAL A 224 1.51 -2.95 -4.65
CA VAL A 224 1.96 -3.72 -5.81
C VAL A 224 1.92 -2.84 -7.05
N LEU A 225 3.04 -2.77 -7.76
CA LEU A 225 3.18 -1.98 -8.98
C LEU A 225 2.78 -2.85 -10.18
N SER A 226 1.77 -2.41 -10.93
CA SER A 226 1.12 -3.27 -11.94
C SER A 226 1.93 -3.45 -13.23
N SER A 227 2.86 -2.55 -13.52
CA SER A 227 3.53 -2.40 -14.81
C SER A 227 4.87 -3.13 -14.96
N VAL A 228 5.36 -3.77 -13.90
CA VAL A 228 6.66 -4.46 -13.96
C VAL A 228 6.45 -5.90 -14.41
N GLU A 229 7.02 -6.25 -15.55
CA GLU A 229 7.12 -7.62 -16.03
C GLU A 229 8.27 -8.33 -15.32
N LEU A 230 7.96 -9.46 -14.68
CA LEU A 230 8.92 -10.27 -13.95
C LEU A 230 9.32 -11.48 -14.79
N GLU A 231 10.62 -11.63 -15.06
CA GLU A 231 11.17 -12.79 -15.76
C GLU A 231 11.05 -14.06 -14.92
N ASP A 232 11.32 -13.94 -13.61
CA ASP A 232 11.27 -15.05 -12.67
C ASP A 232 9.81 -15.53 -12.46
N PRO A 233 9.49 -16.80 -12.76
CA PRO A 233 8.13 -17.32 -12.62
C PRO A 233 7.64 -17.38 -11.16
N MET A 234 8.52 -17.58 -10.18
CA MET A 234 8.18 -17.57 -8.75
C MET A 234 7.87 -16.15 -8.28
N LEU A 235 8.65 -15.15 -8.71
CA LEU A 235 8.33 -13.75 -8.40
C LEU A 235 7.05 -13.30 -9.10
N ARG A 236 6.79 -13.77 -10.33
CA ARG A 236 5.52 -13.53 -11.02
C ARG A 236 4.33 -14.12 -10.25
N ALA A 237 4.45 -15.37 -9.78
CA ALA A 237 3.44 -16.00 -8.94
C ALA A 237 3.24 -15.26 -7.62
N ALA A 238 4.32 -14.84 -6.97
CA ALA A 238 4.28 -14.02 -5.75
C ALA A 238 3.56 -12.68 -5.98
N GLN A 239 3.90 -11.96 -7.06
CA GLN A 239 3.22 -10.71 -7.43
C GLN A 239 1.74 -10.94 -7.70
N TRP A 240 1.38 -12.03 -8.38
CA TRP A 240 -0.01 -12.40 -8.62
C TRP A 240 -0.77 -12.64 -7.30
N ARG A 241 -0.20 -13.39 -6.33
CA ARG A 241 -0.80 -13.62 -5.00
C ARG A 241 -1.06 -12.32 -4.23
N LEU A 242 -0.18 -11.34 -4.36
CA LEU A 242 -0.38 -10.03 -3.73
C LEU A 242 -1.54 -9.26 -4.39
N ARG A 243 -1.70 -9.38 -5.72
CA ARG A 243 -2.78 -8.71 -6.47
C ARG A 243 -4.14 -9.37 -6.29
N SER A 244 -4.19 -10.70 -6.21
CA SER A 244 -5.44 -11.46 -6.29
C SER A 244 -6.38 -11.25 -5.10
N GLN A 245 -5.99 -10.54 -4.04
CA GLN A 245 -6.86 -10.25 -2.88
C GLN A 245 -7.55 -11.46 -2.24
N GLY A 246 -6.98 -12.66 -2.35
CA GLY A 246 -7.65 -13.87 -1.87
C GLY A 246 -8.69 -14.43 -2.84
N LEU A 247 -8.72 -13.97 -4.09
CA LEU A 247 -9.36 -14.70 -5.17
C LEU A 247 -8.53 -15.95 -5.44
N GLU A 248 -9.08 -17.09 -5.04
CA GLU A 248 -8.58 -18.42 -5.33
C GLU A 248 -8.49 -18.66 -6.84
N GLY A 249 -7.45 -19.38 -7.28
CA GLY A 249 -7.32 -19.88 -8.66
C GLY A 249 -5.92 -19.68 -9.25
N GLU A 250 -5.59 -20.44 -10.29
CA GLU A 250 -4.42 -20.14 -11.11
C GLU A 250 -4.59 -18.79 -11.85
N GLN A 251 -3.49 -18.23 -12.32
CA GLN A 251 -3.53 -17.03 -13.16
C GLN A 251 -4.57 -17.24 -14.27
N PRO A 252 -5.58 -16.38 -14.39
CA PRO A 252 -6.71 -16.66 -15.27
C PRO A 252 -6.27 -16.66 -16.73
N GLU A 253 -6.37 -17.83 -17.36
CA GLU A 253 -6.02 -17.98 -18.77
C GLU A 253 -7.05 -17.26 -19.66
N ASN A 254 -8.31 -17.14 -19.21
CA ASN A 254 -9.38 -16.54 -20.00
C ASN A 254 -9.44 -15.00 -19.87
N TRP A 255 -9.84 -14.34 -20.96
CA TRP A 255 -9.85 -12.88 -21.06
C TRP A 255 -10.98 -12.21 -20.25
N ARG A 256 -12.04 -12.95 -19.90
CA ARG A 256 -13.17 -12.46 -19.09
C ARG A 256 -12.78 -12.29 -17.62
N GLU A 257 -12.06 -13.26 -17.07
CA GLU A 257 -11.45 -13.17 -15.75
C GLU A 257 -10.37 -12.09 -15.72
N ARG A 258 -9.57 -11.94 -16.80
CA ARG A 258 -8.66 -10.79 -16.94
C ARG A 258 -9.38 -9.44 -16.90
N LEU A 259 -10.56 -9.32 -17.51
CA LEU A 259 -11.35 -8.09 -17.44
C LEU A 259 -11.92 -7.84 -16.04
N LEU A 260 -12.43 -8.88 -15.37
CA LEU A 260 -12.90 -8.78 -13.98
C LEU A 260 -11.76 -8.39 -13.04
N LEU A 261 -10.57 -8.99 -13.19
CA LEU A 261 -9.37 -8.57 -12.48
C LEU A 261 -8.98 -7.13 -12.81
N SER A 262 -9.02 -6.70 -14.07
CA SER A 262 -8.71 -5.31 -14.43
C SER A 262 -9.68 -4.27 -13.83
N TRP A 263 -10.91 -4.70 -13.52
CA TRP A 263 -11.92 -3.88 -12.84
C TRP A 263 -11.69 -3.89 -11.32
N PHE A 264 -11.33 -5.03 -10.74
CA PHE A 264 -10.95 -5.16 -9.32
C PHE A 264 -9.66 -4.39 -9.00
N GLU A 265 -8.63 -4.52 -9.84
CA GLU A 265 -7.35 -3.78 -9.76
C GLU A 265 -7.58 -2.27 -9.73
N ARG A 266 -8.64 -1.77 -10.39
CA ARG A 266 -9.00 -0.35 -10.42
C ARG A 266 -9.73 0.14 -9.18
N ARG A 267 -10.44 -0.72 -8.45
CA ARG A 267 -11.28 -0.32 -7.31
C ARG A 267 -10.71 -0.69 -5.95
N ASN A 268 -9.77 -1.62 -5.87
CA ASN A 268 -9.39 -2.20 -4.59
C ASN A 268 -7.89 -2.51 -4.47
N THR A 269 -7.02 -1.53 -4.57
CA THR A 269 -5.60 -1.68 -4.19
C THR A 269 -5.30 -0.86 -2.95
N LYS A 270 -6.07 -1.11 -1.87
CA LYS A 270 -5.65 -0.63 -0.55
C LYS A 270 -4.26 -1.23 -0.29
N PRO A 271 -3.24 -0.41 0.02
CA PRO A 271 -1.92 -0.94 0.30
C PRO A 271 -2.01 -1.91 1.51
N LEU A 272 -1.39 -3.08 1.36
CA LEU A 272 -1.46 -4.19 2.31
C LEU A 272 -0.54 -3.94 3.50
N LYS A 273 -0.90 -4.35 4.71
CA LYS A 273 0.09 -4.37 5.80
C LYS A 273 1.19 -5.39 5.45
N ILE A 274 2.44 -5.15 5.84
CA ILE A 274 3.54 -6.10 5.54
C ILE A 274 3.24 -7.50 6.04
N GLY A 275 2.75 -7.66 7.28
CA GLY A 275 2.39 -8.97 7.81
C GLY A 275 1.36 -9.69 6.95
N GLU A 276 0.32 -8.99 6.51
CA GLU A 276 -0.70 -9.52 5.59
C GLU A 276 -0.10 -9.88 4.23
N ALA A 277 0.80 -9.06 3.69
CA ALA A 277 1.50 -9.34 2.44
C ALA A 277 2.36 -10.61 2.55
N CYS A 278 3.11 -10.77 3.65
CA CYS A 278 3.87 -11.99 3.91
C CYS A 278 2.96 -13.23 4.00
N SER A 279 1.89 -13.17 4.79
CA SER A 279 0.94 -14.29 4.95
C SER A 279 0.25 -14.69 3.64
N ARG A 280 -0.07 -13.70 2.78
CA ARG A 280 -0.60 -13.99 1.43
C ARG A 280 0.44 -14.65 0.54
N LEU A 281 1.68 -14.19 0.60
CA LEU A 281 2.74 -14.78 -0.20
C LEU A 281 2.98 -16.24 0.16
N THR A 282 2.88 -16.60 1.43
CA THR A 282 3.06 -17.95 1.95
C THR A 282 1.84 -18.84 1.80
N GLY A 283 0.70 -18.28 1.35
CA GLY A 283 -0.53 -19.03 1.16
C GLY A 283 -1.37 -19.24 2.41
N GLU A 284 -1.02 -18.62 3.54
CA GLU A 284 -1.75 -18.76 4.82
C GLU A 284 -3.22 -18.32 4.72
N HIS A 285 -3.55 -17.49 3.73
CA HIS A 285 -4.91 -17.02 3.44
C HIS A 285 -5.46 -17.48 2.08
N LEU A 286 -4.78 -18.40 1.39
CA LEU A 286 -5.11 -18.80 0.01
C LEU A 286 -5.50 -20.29 -0.10
N ASP A 287 -5.84 -20.95 1.02
CA ASP A 287 -6.08 -22.39 1.12
C ASP A 287 -4.99 -23.26 0.45
N LEU A 288 -3.78 -22.70 0.33
CA LEU A 288 -2.63 -23.46 -0.15
C LEU A 288 -2.21 -24.44 0.94
N PRO A 289 -1.73 -25.64 0.58
CA PRO A 289 -1.16 -26.56 1.54
C PRO A 289 -0.08 -25.85 2.37
N ALA A 290 -0.08 -26.07 3.69
CA ALA A 290 0.98 -25.55 4.53
C ALA A 290 2.35 -26.00 4.00
N GLY A 291 3.28 -25.07 3.82
CA GLY A 291 4.59 -25.37 3.23
C GLY A 291 4.65 -25.31 1.70
N GLU A 292 3.56 -24.95 0.99
CA GLU A 292 3.55 -24.89 -0.48
C GLU A 292 4.68 -24.04 -1.06
N VAL A 293 4.86 -22.84 -0.52
CA VAL A 293 5.92 -21.93 -0.99
C VAL A 293 7.30 -22.47 -0.66
N ARG A 294 7.47 -23.05 0.53
CA ARG A 294 8.72 -23.70 0.91
C ARG A 294 9.07 -24.83 -0.06
N ARG A 295 8.09 -25.65 -0.43
CA ARG A 295 8.23 -26.72 -1.42
C ARG A 295 8.60 -26.15 -2.79
N GLN A 296 7.93 -25.11 -3.27
CA GLN A 296 8.28 -24.44 -4.55
C GLN A 296 9.71 -23.90 -4.56
N VAL A 297 10.17 -23.29 -3.45
CA VAL A 297 11.55 -22.82 -3.33
C VAL A 297 12.52 -24.01 -3.31
N LEU A 298 12.24 -25.07 -2.55
CA LEU A 298 13.05 -26.29 -2.51
C LEU A 298 13.15 -26.98 -3.88
N ASP A 299 12.05 -27.06 -4.63
CA ASP A 299 12.02 -27.63 -5.98
C ASP A 299 12.92 -26.84 -6.93
N ARG A 300 12.97 -25.51 -6.78
CA ARG A 300 13.86 -24.64 -7.56
C ARG A 300 15.32 -24.77 -7.15
N VAL A 301 15.61 -24.77 -5.85
CA VAL A 301 16.97 -25.00 -5.34
C VAL A 301 17.47 -26.38 -5.80
N THR A 302 16.59 -27.39 -5.80
CA THR A 302 16.89 -28.73 -6.30
C THR A 302 17.14 -28.73 -7.81
N SER A 303 16.27 -28.06 -8.59
CA SER A 303 16.39 -27.95 -10.04
C SER A 303 17.64 -27.18 -10.48
N SER A 304 18.13 -26.26 -9.66
CA SER A 304 19.39 -25.54 -9.89
C SER A 304 20.65 -26.39 -9.66
N GLY A 305 20.50 -27.58 -9.06
CA GLY A 305 21.61 -28.46 -8.68
C GLY A 305 22.32 -28.07 -7.37
N ALA A 306 21.84 -27.05 -6.66
CA ALA A 306 22.39 -26.70 -5.35
C ALA A 306 22.09 -27.77 -4.28
N VAL A 307 20.95 -28.45 -4.41
CA VAL A 307 20.47 -29.48 -3.49
C VAL A 307 20.02 -30.70 -4.29
N GLU A 308 20.26 -31.89 -3.75
CA GLU A 308 19.74 -33.16 -4.26
C GLU A 308 18.62 -33.65 -3.34
N SER A 309 17.53 -34.12 -3.95
CA SER A 309 16.47 -34.81 -3.22
C SER A 309 16.95 -36.20 -2.80
N GLY A 310 16.84 -36.50 -1.51
CA GLY A 310 17.18 -37.79 -0.94
C GLY A 310 16.22 -38.89 -1.41
N THR A 311 16.75 -40.10 -1.59
CA THR A 311 16.00 -41.26 -2.10
C THR A 311 15.06 -41.92 -1.08
N HIS A 312 15.09 -41.51 0.20
CA HIS A 312 14.36 -42.18 1.27
C HIS A 312 13.17 -41.37 1.80
N GLN A 313 11.99 -41.68 1.24
CA GLN A 313 10.58 -41.62 1.71
C GLN A 313 10.06 -40.51 2.66
N ILE A 314 10.87 -39.54 3.11
CA ILE A 314 10.43 -38.37 3.89
C ILE A 314 11.35 -37.23 3.49
N ASP A 315 10.81 -36.21 2.83
CA ASP A 315 11.38 -34.89 2.46
C ASP A 315 12.78 -34.59 3.03
N SER A 316 13.78 -35.32 2.55
CA SER A 316 15.16 -35.21 3.00
C SER A 316 15.95 -34.68 1.83
N TYR A 317 16.67 -33.60 2.07
CA TYR A 317 17.42 -32.89 1.06
C TYR A 317 18.88 -32.88 1.45
N THR A 318 19.77 -33.28 0.53
CA THR A 318 21.22 -33.27 0.75
C THR A 318 21.83 -32.17 -0.11
N THR A 319 22.78 -31.39 0.42
CA THR A 319 23.46 -30.37 -0.40
C THR A 319 24.39 -31.07 -1.40
N SER A 320 24.11 -30.93 -2.69
CA SER A 320 24.91 -31.55 -3.77
C SER A 320 26.14 -30.72 -4.13
N GLN A 321 25.98 -29.39 -4.13
CA GLN A 321 27.07 -28.46 -4.38
C GLN A 321 27.31 -27.59 -3.15
N PRO A 322 28.21 -28.01 -2.24
CA PRO A 322 28.48 -27.23 -1.04
C PRO A 322 29.21 -25.93 -1.36
N ALA A 323 30.04 -25.88 -2.42
CA ALA A 323 30.90 -24.73 -2.68
C ALA A 323 30.15 -23.38 -2.84
N PRO A 324 29.08 -23.26 -3.65
CA PRO A 324 28.30 -22.02 -3.73
C PRO A 324 27.70 -21.57 -2.39
N LEU A 325 27.24 -22.54 -1.60
CA LEU A 325 26.64 -22.28 -0.30
C LEU A 325 27.70 -21.92 0.76
N ASP A 326 28.87 -22.55 0.71
CA ASP A 326 30.00 -22.28 1.59
C ASP A 326 30.59 -20.90 1.31
N GLU A 327 30.66 -20.48 0.03
CA GLU A 327 31.01 -19.11 -0.34
C GLU A 327 30.01 -18.09 0.21
N LEU A 328 28.70 -18.35 0.08
CA LEU A 328 27.67 -17.50 0.65
C LEU A 328 27.78 -17.41 2.18
N ARG A 329 27.97 -18.55 2.86
CA ARG A 329 28.17 -18.59 4.31
C ARG A 329 29.42 -17.82 4.73
N ALA A 330 30.54 -17.99 4.01
CA ALA A 330 31.77 -17.26 4.28
C ALA A 330 31.57 -15.75 4.11
N ASP A 331 30.83 -15.33 3.09
CA ASP A 331 30.49 -13.92 2.86
C ASP A 331 29.63 -13.34 4.00
N LEU A 332 28.61 -14.06 4.46
CA LEU A 332 27.77 -13.65 5.59
C LEU A 332 28.56 -13.59 6.90
N GLN A 333 29.45 -14.57 7.14
CA GLN A 333 30.32 -14.59 8.31
C GLN A 333 31.31 -13.41 8.31
N ALA A 334 31.90 -13.09 7.15
CA ALA A 334 32.79 -11.93 7.02
C ALA A 334 32.07 -10.62 7.38
N VAL A 335 30.79 -10.47 6.99
CA VAL A 335 29.96 -9.33 7.40
C VAL A 335 29.72 -9.32 8.92
N LEU A 336 29.38 -10.47 9.51
CA LEU A 336 29.12 -10.58 10.96
C LEU A 336 30.37 -10.38 11.84
N ARG A 337 31.56 -10.59 11.28
CA ARG A 337 32.85 -10.27 11.92
C ARG A 337 33.32 -8.84 11.65
N GLY A 338 32.62 -8.07 10.82
CA GLY A 338 33.05 -6.73 10.43
C GLY A 338 34.21 -6.69 9.45
N GLU A 339 34.61 -7.85 8.90
CA GLU A 339 35.65 -7.95 7.88
C GLU A 339 35.17 -7.40 6.53
N ARG A 340 33.85 -7.33 6.34
CA ARG A 340 33.20 -6.79 5.14
C ARG A 340 31.98 -5.95 5.49
N ALA A 341 31.74 -4.88 4.74
CA ALA A 341 30.50 -4.12 4.84
C ALA A 341 29.33 -4.93 4.23
N PRO A 342 28.13 -4.93 4.84
CA PRO A 342 26.95 -5.57 4.27
C PRO A 342 26.58 -4.92 2.93
N ASP A 343 26.23 -5.75 1.95
CA ASP A 343 25.53 -5.32 0.74
C ASP A 343 24.02 -5.63 0.85
N GLN A 344 23.24 -5.28 -0.17
CA GLN A 344 21.79 -5.48 -0.16
C GLN A 344 21.38 -6.94 0.06
N ARG A 345 22.12 -7.90 -0.50
CA ARG A 345 21.79 -9.33 -0.43
C ARG A 345 22.19 -9.90 0.93
N THR A 346 23.45 -9.71 1.33
CA THR A 346 24.00 -10.22 2.59
C THR A 346 23.32 -9.58 3.80
N GLY A 347 23.07 -8.27 3.78
CA GLY A 347 22.32 -7.58 4.81
C GLY A 347 20.89 -8.12 4.97
N SER A 348 20.19 -8.36 3.84
CA SER A 348 18.81 -8.90 3.88
C SER A 348 18.77 -10.30 4.48
N LEU A 349 19.71 -11.16 4.08
CA LEU A 349 19.82 -12.52 4.60
C LEU A 349 20.13 -12.53 6.10
N ILE A 350 21.11 -11.74 6.55
CA ILE A 350 21.43 -11.60 7.98
C ILE A 350 20.20 -11.11 8.76
N ALA A 351 19.50 -10.11 8.24
CA ALA A 351 18.35 -9.53 8.91
C ALA A 351 17.16 -10.49 9.02
N LEU A 352 16.91 -11.31 7.98
CA LEU A 352 15.88 -12.36 7.95
C LEU A 352 16.25 -13.55 8.85
N LEU A 353 17.52 -13.95 8.89
CA LEU A 353 18.02 -14.98 9.82
C LEU A 353 17.93 -14.51 11.27
N ASP A 354 18.28 -13.25 11.56
CA ASP A 354 18.09 -12.66 12.88
C ASP A 354 16.60 -12.60 13.27
N ALA A 355 15.72 -12.26 12.32
CA ALA A 355 14.27 -12.24 12.55
C ALA A 355 13.70 -13.62 12.92
N THR A 356 14.30 -14.71 12.45
CA THR A 356 13.92 -16.09 12.85
C THR A 356 14.65 -16.57 14.09
N GLY A 357 15.62 -15.81 14.61
CA GLY A 357 16.53 -16.27 15.66
C GLY A 357 17.44 -17.40 15.20
N ARG A 358 17.68 -17.53 13.88
CA ARG A 358 18.43 -18.64 13.26
C ARG A 358 19.83 -18.26 12.77
N LEU A 359 20.46 -17.25 13.38
CA LEU A 359 21.85 -16.91 13.09
C LEU A 359 22.83 -18.03 13.51
N ASP A 360 22.42 -18.94 14.38
CA ASP A 360 23.16 -20.15 14.76
C ASP A 360 23.56 -21.00 13.54
N LEU A 361 22.77 -20.96 12.46
CA LEU A 361 23.00 -21.69 11.22
C LEU A 361 24.27 -21.23 10.47
N LEU A 362 24.79 -20.05 10.81
CA LEU A 362 26.06 -19.54 10.28
C LEU A 362 27.27 -20.00 11.09
N GLY A 363 27.09 -20.82 12.13
CA GLY A 363 28.15 -21.51 12.86
C GLY A 363 29.17 -20.61 13.58
N THR A 364 28.89 -19.32 13.73
CA THR A 364 29.85 -18.33 14.24
C THR A 364 29.28 -17.54 15.41
N ARG A 365 30.15 -17.25 16.37
CA ARG A 365 29.88 -16.24 17.40
C ARG A 365 30.05 -14.88 16.74
N THR A 366 29.00 -14.08 16.75
CA THR A 366 28.96 -12.77 16.09
C THR A 366 29.82 -11.78 16.87
N GLU A 367 30.72 -11.05 16.20
CA GLU A 367 31.50 -9.97 16.82
C GLU A 367 30.76 -8.63 16.75
N ILE A 368 29.96 -8.44 15.69
CA ILE A 368 29.06 -7.30 15.53
C ILE A 368 27.65 -7.68 16.00
N ASP A 369 26.93 -6.71 16.57
CA ASP A 369 25.49 -6.84 16.83
C ASP A 369 24.73 -7.04 15.50
N PRO A 370 24.12 -8.22 15.26
CA PRO A 370 23.37 -8.49 14.04
C PRO A 370 22.22 -7.52 13.81
N ARG A 371 21.69 -6.90 14.88
CA ARG A 371 20.67 -5.85 14.77
C ARG A 371 21.23 -4.58 14.16
N GLY A 372 22.45 -4.20 14.56
CA GLY A 372 23.18 -3.08 13.97
C GLY A 372 23.48 -3.31 12.49
N VAL A 373 23.77 -4.55 12.10
CA VAL A 373 23.84 -4.91 10.68
C VAL A 373 22.46 -4.74 10.06
N ALA A 374 21.40 -5.38 10.56
CA ALA A 374 20.06 -5.34 9.98
C ALA A 374 19.47 -3.92 9.84
N ASP A 375 19.79 -3.00 10.75
CA ASP A 375 19.29 -1.63 10.76
C ASP A 375 20.19 -0.66 9.96
N GLY A 376 21.32 -1.15 9.43
CA GLY A 376 22.32 -0.34 8.72
C GLY A 376 21.88 0.23 7.38
N GLU A 377 22.64 1.20 6.87
CA GLU A 377 22.37 1.94 5.60
C GLU A 377 22.64 1.13 4.31
N TRP A 378 22.75 -0.19 4.39
CA TRP A 378 23.02 -1.05 3.23
C TRP A 378 21.77 -1.31 2.37
N ALA A 379 20.57 -1.11 2.93
CA ALA A 379 19.30 -1.32 2.26
C ALA A 379 18.53 -0.02 1.99
N ASP A 380 17.83 0.00 0.87
CA ASP A 380 16.78 0.97 0.60
C ASP A 380 15.70 0.94 1.70
N ASP A 381 14.97 2.05 1.83
CA ASP A 381 13.93 2.20 2.85
C ASP A 381 12.86 1.10 2.75
N SER A 382 12.59 0.56 1.55
CA SER A 382 11.55 -0.48 1.37
C SER A 382 12.00 -1.82 1.95
N VAL A 383 13.24 -2.24 1.69
CA VAL A 383 13.81 -3.48 2.24
C VAL A 383 13.88 -3.41 3.77
N ARG A 384 14.36 -2.30 4.33
CA ARG A 384 14.38 -2.10 5.80
C ARG A 384 12.98 -2.16 6.41
N ALA A 385 12.01 -1.55 5.75
CA ALA A 385 10.63 -1.57 6.19
C ALA A 385 10.03 -2.99 6.15
N ILE A 386 10.31 -3.78 5.11
CA ILE A 386 9.91 -5.19 5.00
C ILE A 386 10.49 -6.00 6.16
N ILE A 387 11.80 -5.92 6.39
CA ILE A 387 12.49 -6.65 7.46
C ILE A 387 11.90 -6.30 8.84
N SER A 388 11.68 -5.01 9.10
CA SER A 388 11.03 -4.55 10.33
C SER A 388 9.62 -5.14 10.50
N GLY A 389 8.84 -5.19 9.41
CA GLY A 389 7.51 -5.79 9.40
C GLY A 389 7.50 -7.31 9.57
N VAL A 390 8.55 -8.02 9.13
CA VAL A 390 8.73 -9.47 9.37
C VAL A 390 9.03 -9.74 10.84
N ARG A 391 9.85 -8.88 11.49
CA ARG A 391 10.21 -8.98 12.92
C ARG A 391 9.08 -8.63 13.88
N ALA A 392 8.14 -7.77 13.46
CA ALA A 392 7.08 -7.31 14.33
C ALA A 392 6.29 -8.50 14.91
N PRO A 393 6.15 -8.59 16.25
CA PRO A 393 5.41 -9.67 16.88
C PRO A 393 4.01 -9.75 16.30
N GLN A 394 3.53 -10.98 16.08
CA GLN A 394 2.14 -11.24 15.70
C GLN A 394 1.27 -10.61 16.79
N GLY A 395 0.67 -9.47 16.50
CA GLY A 395 -0.29 -8.83 17.41
C GLY A 395 -1.46 -9.79 17.56
N SER A 396 -1.53 -10.38 18.76
CA SER A 396 -2.59 -11.24 19.28
C SER A 396 -3.99 -10.62 19.21
#